data_AF-A0A0C2MUG7-F1
#
_entry.id   AF-A0A0C2MUG7-F1
#
_cell.length_a   1.000
_cell.length_b   1.000
_cell.length_c   1.000
_cell.angle_alpha   90.00
_cell.angle_beta   90.00
_cell.angle_gamma   90.00
#
_symmetry.space_group_name_H-M   'P 1'
#
loop_
_entity.id
_entity.type
_entity.pdbx_description
1 polymer ?
#
loop_
_entity_poly.entity_id
_entity_poly.type
_entity_poly.pdbx_seq_one_letter_code
_entity_poly.pdbx_strand_id
1 'polypeptide(L)'
;MSVEEEIVSLGNSMEQSQQHTEVIQEIGFEESEEEEVISKREIKEILGMWERVPQFVEKKHLEKVATGRACDLADDTCLNHFRNILKGSKKQTSLDMFF
;
A
#
# COMPACT_ATOMS: atom_id res chain seq x y z
N MET A 1 34.03 -6.97 41.46
CA MET A 1 33.04 -6.61 40.43
C MET A 1 31.73 -6.42 41.16
N SER A 2 31.27 -5.18 41.23
CA SER A 2 30.16 -4.78 42.10
C SER A 2 28.83 -5.01 41.40
N VAL A 3 27.83 -5.47 42.15
CA VAL A 3 26.43 -5.68 41.70
C VAL A 3 25.82 -4.45 41.01
N GLU A 4 26.36 -3.26 41.28
CA GLU A 4 25.96 -2.00 40.67
C GLU A 4 26.40 -1.88 39.18
N GLU A 5 27.52 -2.48 38.78
CA GLU A 5 27.99 -2.48 37.39
C GLU A 5 27.15 -3.41 36.49
N GLU A 6 26.62 -4.49 37.07
CA GLU A 6 25.78 -5.47 36.37
C GLU A 6 24.37 -4.90 36.07
N ILE A 7 23.81 -4.11 37.00
CA ILE A 7 22.52 -3.44 36.82
C ILE A 7 22.59 -2.37 35.73
N VAL A 8 23.70 -1.62 35.65
CA VAL A 8 23.91 -0.59 34.61
C VAL A 8 24.06 -1.23 33.23
N SER A 9 24.77 -2.37 33.13
CA SER A 9 24.89 -3.11 31.87
C SER A 9 23.57 -3.69 31.39
N LEU A 10 22.73 -4.19 32.30
CA LEU A 10 21.38 -4.68 31.99
C LEU A 10 20.43 -3.56 31.54
N GLY A 11 20.53 -2.37 32.17
CA GLY A 11 19.77 -1.18 31.80
C GLY A 11 20.04 -0.72 30.37
N ASN A 12 21.31 -0.57 30.00
CA ASN A 12 21.71 -0.15 28.65
C ASN A 12 21.26 -1.14 27.56
N SER A 13 21.30 -2.45 27.84
CA SER A 13 20.84 -3.47 26.89
C SER A 13 19.32 -3.43 26.68
N MET A 14 18.56 -3.08 27.72
CA MET A 14 17.10 -2.97 27.65
C MET A 14 16.68 -1.71 26.89
N GLU A 15 17.36 -0.59 27.11
CA GLU A 15 17.15 0.67 26.37
C GLU A 15 17.46 0.51 24.87
N GLN A 16 18.53 -0.20 24.50
CA GLN A 16 18.85 -0.49 23.10
C GLN A 16 17.79 -1.37 22.42
N SER A 17 17.22 -2.33 23.16
CA SER A 17 16.15 -3.21 22.66
C SER A 17 14.84 -2.44 22.43
N GLN A 18 14.53 -1.46 23.30
CA GLN A 18 13.37 -0.58 23.11
C GLN A 18 13.55 0.34 21.89
N GLN A 19 14.73 0.94 21.69
CA GLN A 19 14.98 1.80 20.53
C GLN A 19 14.89 1.04 19.21
N HIS A 20 15.35 -0.21 19.15
CA HIS A 20 15.19 -1.04 17.95
C HIS A 20 13.72 -1.46 17.71
N THR A 21 12.93 -1.62 18.77
CA THR A 21 11.50 -1.96 18.65
C THR A 21 10.67 -0.76 18.21
N GLU A 22 11.02 0.44 18.64
CA GLU A 22 10.35 1.69 18.28
C GLU A 22 10.64 2.10 16.83
N VAL A 23 11.89 1.93 16.35
CA VAL A 23 12.26 2.22 14.96
C VAL A 23 11.64 1.23 13.95
N ILE A 24 11.37 -0.01 14.35
CA ILE A 24 10.66 -0.98 13.49
C ILE A 24 9.17 -0.64 13.37
N GLN A 25 8.58 0.05 14.36
CA GLN A 25 7.20 0.52 14.29
C GLN A 25 7.03 1.82 13.49
N GLU A 26 8.06 2.65 13.33
CA GLU A 26 7.99 3.84 12.45
C GLU A 26 8.12 3.51 10.96
N ILE A 27 8.51 2.28 10.59
CA ILE A 27 8.26 1.71 9.26
C ILE A 27 6.95 0.92 9.28
N GLY A 28 5.99 1.38 10.09
CA GLY A 28 4.58 1.06 9.98
C GLY A 28 4.03 1.64 8.70
N PHE A 29 4.38 1.03 7.57
CA PHE A 29 3.44 0.92 6.49
C PHE A 29 2.30 0.07 7.06
N GLU A 30 1.33 0.75 7.70
CA GLU A 30 -0.01 0.23 7.94
C GLU A 30 -0.63 -0.06 6.56
N GLU A 31 -0.16 -1.11 5.89
CA GLU A 31 -0.95 -1.89 4.95
C GLU A 31 -1.62 -2.98 5.78
N SER A 32 -2.32 -2.55 6.82
CA SER A 32 -3.38 -3.31 7.45
C SER A 32 -4.67 -2.85 6.79
N GLU A 33 -4.86 -3.23 5.55
CA GLU A 33 -6.18 -3.68 5.15
C GLU A 33 -6.00 -5.12 4.74
N GLU A 34 -6.70 -5.98 5.48
CA GLU A 34 -7.05 -7.31 5.05
C GLU A 34 -7.51 -7.19 3.59
N GLU A 35 -6.60 -7.43 2.63
CA GLU A 35 -6.95 -7.49 1.23
C GLU A 35 -7.95 -8.63 1.12
N GLU A 36 -9.23 -8.28 1.16
CA GLU A 36 -10.27 -8.97 0.44
C GLU A 36 -9.62 -9.32 -0.89
N VAL A 37 -9.41 -10.62 -1.14
CA VAL A 37 -8.56 -11.10 -2.23
C VAL A 37 -9.26 -10.78 -3.54
N ILE A 38 -9.27 -9.51 -3.94
CA ILE A 38 -9.83 -9.06 -5.19
C ILE A 38 -9.02 -9.78 -6.25
N SER A 39 -9.68 -10.63 -7.02
CA SER A 39 -8.98 -11.44 -8.00
C SER A 39 -8.34 -10.51 -9.03
N LYS A 40 -7.11 -10.82 -9.47
CA LYS A 40 -6.47 -10.12 -10.59
C LYS A 40 -7.35 -10.09 -11.85
N ARG A 41 -8.27 -11.05 -12.00
CA ARG A 41 -9.26 -11.05 -13.09
C ARG A 41 -10.28 -9.93 -12.90
N GLU A 42 -10.85 -9.81 -11.70
CA GLU A 42 -11.81 -8.75 -11.35
C GLU A 42 -11.16 -7.38 -11.48
N ILE A 43 -9.90 -7.22 -11.02
CA ILE A 43 -9.16 -5.97 -11.18
C ILE A 43 -9.01 -5.58 -12.66
N LYS A 44 -8.63 -6.53 -13.52
CA LYS A 44 -8.51 -6.28 -14.97
C LYS A 44 -9.83 -5.91 -15.60
N GLU A 45 -10.92 -6.55 -15.18
CA GLU A 45 -12.27 -6.26 -15.65
C GLU A 45 -12.69 -4.83 -15.29
N ILE A 46 -12.53 -4.44 -14.02
CA ILE A 46 -12.85 -3.08 -13.56
C ILE A 46 -12.01 -2.02 -14.27
N LEU A 47 -10.69 -2.24 -14.42
CA LEU A 47 -9.82 -1.33 -15.17
C LEU A 47 -10.29 -1.17 -16.63
N GLY A 48 -10.68 -2.27 -17.28
CA GLY A 48 -11.18 -2.23 -18.65
C GLY A 48 -12.54 -1.54 -18.78
N MET A 49 -13.44 -1.73 -17.81
CA MET A 49 -14.72 -1.03 -17.77
C MET A 49 -14.53 0.49 -17.58
N TRP A 50 -13.55 0.88 -16.77
CA TRP A 50 -13.30 2.29 -16.45
C TRP A 50 -12.84 3.11 -17.67
N GLU A 51 -12.13 2.53 -18.64
CA GLU A 51 -11.59 3.26 -19.80
C GLU A 51 -12.61 4.13 -20.54
N ARG A 52 -13.89 3.75 -20.50
CA ARG A 52 -14.99 4.45 -21.18
C ARG A 52 -15.70 5.48 -20.31
N VAL A 53 -15.57 5.40 -18.99
CA VAL A 53 -16.35 6.22 -18.05
C VAL A 53 -15.94 7.70 -18.13
N PRO A 54 -14.66 8.08 -18.03
CA PRO A 54 -14.26 9.49 -18.16
C PRO A 54 -14.65 10.10 -19.51
N GLN A 55 -14.49 9.34 -20.60
CA GLN A 55 -14.85 9.80 -21.95
C GLN A 55 -16.36 10.05 -22.11
N PHE A 56 -17.18 9.23 -21.45
CA PHE A 56 -18.63 9.38 -21.48
C PHE A 56 -19.05 10.61 -20.65
N VAL A 57 -18.51 10.77 -19.46
CA VAL A 57 -18.72 11.92 -18.58
C VAL A 57 -18.37 13.23 -19.30
N GLU A 58 -17.18 13.32 -19.89
CA GLU A 58 -16.68 14.50 -20.61
C GLU A 58 -17.62 14.94 -21.74
N LYS A 59 -18.27 13.97 -22.40
CA LYS A 59 -19.16 14.22 -23.55
C LYS A 59 -20.60 14.50 -23.17
N LYS A 60 -21.11 13.92 -22.08
CA LYS A 60 -22.55 13.86 -21.78
C LYS A 60 -22.96 14.56 -20.49
N HIS A 61 -22.05 14.78 -19.56
CA HIS A 61 -22.38 15.39 -18.28
C HIS A 61 -22.45 16.93 -18.40
N LEU A 62 -23.49 17.54 -17.82
CA LEU A 62 -23.67 19.00 -17.84
C LEU A 62 -22.64 19.71 -16.95
N GLU A 63 -22.24 19.07 -15.85
CA GLU A 63 -21.16 19.54 -14.99
C GLU A 63 -19.87 18.74 -15.25
N LYS A 64 -19.07 19.18 -16.21
CA LYS A 64 -17.83 18.49 -16.59
C LYS A 64 -16.69 18.65 -15.59
N VAL A 65 -16.61 19.79 -14.89
CA VAL A 65 -15.48 20.14 -14.03
C VAL A 65 -15.51 19.32 -12.75
N ALA A 66 -16.63 19.31 -12.01
CA ALA A 66 -16.74 18.49 -10.80
C ALA A 66 -16.66 16.99 -11.12
N THR A 67 -17.33 16.53 -12.18
CA THR A 67 -17.31 15.10 -12.51
C THR A 67 -15.98 14.66 -13.10
N GLY A 68 -15.30 15.51 -13.86
CA GLY A 68 -13.92 15.29 -14.30
C GLY A 68 -12.98 15.13 -13.11
N ARG A 69 -13.04 16.04 -12.13
CA ARG A 69 -12.25 15.93 -10.89
C ARG A 69 -12.55 14.65 -10.10
N ALA A 70 -13.80 14.20 -10.09
CA ALA A 70 -14.15 12.92 -9.46
C ALA A 70 -13.55 11.72 -10.22
N CYS A 71 -13.54 11.77 -11.56
CA CYS A 71 -12.86 10.77 -12.38
C CYS A 71 -11.34 10.76 -12.15
N ASP A 72 -10.72 11.94 -12.10
CA ASP A 72 -9.28 12.08 -11.83
C ASP A 72 -8.93 11.52 -10.44
N LEU A 73 -9.71 11.87 -9.40
CA LEU A 73 -9.54 11.35 -8.05
C LEU A 73 -9.63 9.82 -8.01
N ALA A 74 -10.60 9.24 -8.72
CA ALA A 74 -10.73 7.78 -8.81
C ALA A 74 -9.54 7.12 -9.54
N ASP A 75 -8.97 7.78 -10.56
CA ASP A 75 -7.79 7.28 -11.26
C ASP A 75 -6.55 7.27 -10.35
N ASP A 76 -6.33 8.38 -9.62
CA ASP A 76 -5.19 8.57 -8.71
C ASP A 76 -5.24 7.66 -7.48
N THR A 77 -6.45 7.30 -7.03
CA THR A 77 -6.67 6.49 -5.83
C THR A 77 -6.91 5.01 -6.19
N CYS A 78 -8.17 4.65 -6.44
CA CYS A 78 -8.65 3.29 -6.62
C CYS A 78 -7.96 2.57 -7.78
N LEU A 79 -7.88 3.21 -8.95
CA LEU A 79 -7.31 2.54 -10.13
C LEU A 79 -5.79 2.45 -10.05
N ASN A 80 -5.12 3.44 -9.44
CA ASN A 80 -3.70 3.35 -9.18
C ASN A 80 -3.37 2.20 -8.22
N HIS A 81 -4.15 2.02 -7.14
CA HIS A 81 -4.02 0.88 -6.24
C HIS A 81 -4.20 -0.46 -6.97
N PHE A 82 -5.26 -0.59 -7.77
CA PHE A 82 -5.50 -1.75 -8.64
C PHE A 82 -4.35 -2.04 -9.61
N ARG A 83 -3.80 -1.02 -10.26
CA ARG A 83 -2.62 -1.15 -11.13
C ARG A 83 -1.41 -1.62 -10.33
N ASN A 84 -1.26 -1.18 -9.08
CA ASN A 84 -0.17 -1.58 -8.20
C ASN A 84 -0.30 -3.04 -7.76
N ILE A 85 -1.50 -3.53 -7.44
CA ILE A 85 -1.73 -4.96 -7.18
C ILE A 85 -1.29 -5.82 -8.38
N LEU A 86 -1.66 -5.41 -9.60
CA LEU A 86 -1.25 -6.10 -10.83
C LEU A 86 0.27 -6.04 -11.08
N LYS A 87 0.96 -4.98 -10.64
CA LYS A 87 2.42 -4.82 -10.74
C LYS A 87 3.16 -5.59 -9.64
N GLY A 88 2.69 -5.56 -8.40
CA GLY A 88 3.29 -6.23 -7.24
C GLY A 88 3.38 -7.74 -7.44
N SER A 89 2.36 -8.32 -8.06
CA SER A 89 2.41 -9.74 -8.46
C SER A 89 3.55 -10.09 -9.43
N LYS A 90 4.02 -9.15 -10.27
CA LYS A 90 5.13 -9.47 -11.19
C LYS A 90 6.45 -9.63 -10.44
N LYS A 91 6.62 -8.93 -9.31
CA LYS A 91 7.82 -9.05 -8.46
C LYS A 91 7.83 -10.37 -7.69
N GLN A 92 6.67 -10.84 -7.23
CA GLN A 92 6.57 -12.14 -6.54
C GLN A 92 6.91 -13.32 -7.45
N THR A 93 6.45 -13.32 -8.71
CA THR A 93 6.81 -14.38 -9.68
C THR A 93 8.30 -14.40 -10.00
N SER A 94 8.99 -13.26 -9.92
CA SER A 94 10.44 -13.21 -10.11
C SER A 94 11.19 -13.90 -8.97
N LEU A 95 10.75 -13.76 -7.72
CA LEU A 95 11.42 -14.39 -6.57
C LEU A 95 11.20 -15.91 -6.52
N ASP A 96 10.02 -16.38 -6.93
CA ASP A 96 9.69 -17.82 -7.02
C ASP A 96 10.51 -18.57 -8.09
N MET A 97 11.18 -17.84 -8.99
CA MET A 97 12.04 -18.45 -10.03
C MET A 97 13.51 -18.55 -9.57
N PHE A 98 13.88 -17.91 -8.45
CA PHE A 98 15.25 -17.89 -7.93
C PHE A 98 15.47 -18.81 -6.72
N PHE A 99 14.42 -19.40 -6.15
CA PHE A 99 14.49 -20.41 -5.08
C PHE A 99 14.07 -21.78 -5.61
#